data_AF-A0A9C7QCM7-F1
#
_entry.id   AF-A0A9C7QCM7-F1
#
_cell.length_a   1.000
_cell.length_b   1.000
_cell.length_c   1.000
_cell.angle_alpha   90.00
_cell.angle_beta   90.00
_cell.angle_gamma   90.00
#
_symmetry.space_group_name_H-M   'P 1'
#
loop_
_entity.id
_entity.type
_entity.pdbx_description
1 polymer ?
#
loop_
_entity_poly.entity_id
_entity_poly.type
_entity_poly.pdbx_seq_one_letter_code
_entity_poly.pdbx_strand_id
1 'polypeptide(L)' 'GDTFRAAAADQLEIWSNRAHVDIIRQHEGADPASVLFDAIAAAKARGSDVIICDTAGRLHNKQNLMN' A
#
# COMPACT_ATOMS: atom_id res chain seq x y z
N GLY A 1 -1.05 0.65 1.18
CA GLY A 1 -2.00 0.40 2.28
C GLY A 1 -1.81 1.35 3.43
N ASP A 2 -0.62 1.93 3.66
CA ASP A 2 -0.49 3.12 4.50
C ASP A 2 -0.83 4.38 3.67
N THR A 3 -2.09 4.78 3.73
CA THR A 3 -2.60 6.01 3.09
C THR A 3 -2.69 7.18 4.07
N PHE A 4 -2.36 6.95 5.34
CA PHE A 4 -2.49 7.94 6.42
C PHE A 4 -1.25 8.81 6.59
N ARG A 5 -0.08 8.33 6.15
CA ARG A 5 1.16 9.10 6.18
C ARG A 5 1.58 9.43 4.75
N ALA A 6 1.46 10.69 4.33
CA ALA A 6 1.96 11.18 3.03
C ALA A 6 3.34 10.61 2.67
N ALA A 7 4.29 10.71 3.60
CA ALA A 7 5.67 10.30 3.39
C ALA A 7 5.86 8.78 3.25
N ALA A 8 4.91 7.95 3.69
CA ALA A 8 5.03 6.49 3.56
C ALA A 8 4.90 6.06 2.09
N ALA A 9 3.94 6.65 1.36
CA ALA A 9 3.77 6.37 -0.06
C ALA A 9 5.00 6.80 -0.89
N ASP A 10 5.56 7.97 -0.58
CA ASP A 10 6.74 8.49 -1.29
C ASP A 10 8.01 7.67 -0.98
N GLN A 11 8.15 7.16 0.25
CA GLN A 11 9.21 6.22 0.60
C GLN A 11 9.10 4.93 -0.20
N LEU A 12 7.90 4.35 -0.32
CA LEU A 12 7.68 3.14 -1.11
C LEU A 12 7.96 3.36 -2.59
N GLU A 13 7.64 4.54 -3.13
CA GLU A 13 7.93 4.87 -4.52
C GLU A 13 9.43 4.94 -4.81
N ILE A 14 10.22 5.50 -3.89
CA ILE A 14 11.68 5.47 -4.01
C ILE A 14 12.19 4.02 -4.01
N TRP A 15 11.65 3.17 -3.14
CA TRP A 15 12.04 1.76 -3.06
C TRP A 15 11.61 0.95 -4.28
N SER A 16 10.40 1.18 -4.79
CA SER A 16 9.91 0.50 -6.00
C SER A 16 10.75 0.85 -7.22
N ASN A 17 11.10 2.14 -7.35
CA ASN A 17 11.98 2.62 -8.42
C ASN A 17 13.39 2.02 -8.32
N ARG A 18 13.95 1.89 -7.11
CA ARG A 18 15.26 1.25 -6.89
C ARG A 18 15.26 -0.25 -7.17
N ALA A 19 14.16 -0.93 -6.86
CA ALA A 19 14.01 -2.37 -7.08
C ALA A 19 13.50 -2.72 -8.48
N HIS A 20 13.15 -1.72 -9.29
CA HIS A 20 12.52 -1.89 -10.61
C HIS A 20 11.25 -2.76 -10.56
N VAL A 21 10.41 -2.51 -9.56
CA VAL A 21 9.12 -3.19 -9.38
C VAL A 21 7.97 -2.20 -9.51
N ASP A 22 6.82 -2.73 -9.92
CA ASP A 22 5.58 -1.95 -9.99
C ASP A 22 5.10 -1.53 -8.59
N ILE A 23 4.49 -0.35 -8.51
CA ILE A 23 3.82 0.15 -7.31
C ILE A 23 2.36 0.50 -7.62
N ILE A 24 1.47 0.15 -6.70
CA ILE A 24 0.07 0.55 -6.73
C ILE A 24 -0.17 1.50 -5.55
N ARG A 25 -0.48 2.75 -5.84
CA ARG A 25 -0.78 3.80 -4.86
C ARG A 25 -2.01 4.59 -5.28
N GLN A 26 -2.76 5.06 -4.29
CA GLN A 26 -3.81 6.06 -4.47
C GLN A 26 -3.39 7.37 -3.77
N HIS A 27 -4.29 8.35 -3.74
CA HIS A 27 -4.07 9.63 -3.06
C HIS A 27 -4.02 9.45 -1.53
N GLU A 28 -3.41 10.42 -0.83
CA GLU A 28 -3.38 10.43 0.63
C GLU A 28 -4.82 10.44 1.20
N GLY A 29 -5.05 9.70 2.28
CA GLY A 29 -6.37 9.53 2.89
C GLY A 29 -7.31 8.57 2.16
N ALA A 30 -6.88 7.97 1.04
CA ALA A 30 -7.65 6.92 0.38
C ALA A 30 -7.88 5.72 1.30
N ASP A 31 -8.98 4.98 1.09
CA ASP A 31 -9.27 3.78 1.86
C ASP A 31 -8.19 2.69 1.63
N PRO A 32 -7.47 2.23 2.66
CA PRO A 32 -6.45 1.19 2.54
C PRO A 32 -6.94 -0.10 1.88
N ALA A 33 -8.19 -0.51 2.14
CA ALA A 33 -8.75 -1.74 1.59
C ALA A 33 -8.96 -1.63 0.09
N SER A 34 -9.44 -0.48 -0.39
CA SER A 34 -9.56 -0.14 -1.81
C SER A 34 -8.21 -0.19 -2.53
N VAL A 35 -7.15 0.35 -1.93
CA VAL A 35 -5.79 0.28 -2.50
C VAL A 35 -5.33 -1.18 -2.67
N LEU A 36 -5.59 -2.03 -1.66
CA LEU A 36 -5.23 -3.45 -1.73
C LEU A 36 -6.06 -4.21 -2.78
N PHE A 37 -7.34 -3.86 -2.92
CA PHE A 37 -8.21 -4.45 -3.92
C PHE A 37 -7.66 -4.21 -5.35
N ASP A 38 -7.31 -2.96 -5.65
CA ASP A 38 -6.71 -2.60 -6.93
C ASP A 38 -5.35 -3.29 -7.14
N ALA A 39 -4.54 -3.41 -6.08
CA ALA A 39 -3.25 -4.07 -6.15
C ALA A 39 -3.37 -5.56 -6.50
N ILE A 40 -4.34 -6.28 -5.90
CA ILE A 40 -4.60 -7.68 -6.21
C ILE A 40 -5.13 -7.83 -7.64
N ALA A 41 -6.03 -6.95 -8.08
CA ALA A 41 -6.54 -6.97 -9.45
C ALA A 41 -5.42 -6.76 -10.47
N ALA A 42 -4.53 -5.77 -10.24
CA ALA A 42 -3.39 -5.48 -11.09
C ALA A 42 -2.38 -6.65 -11.12
N ALA A 43 -2.03 -7.22 -9.96
CA ALA A 43 -1.12 -8.34 -9.86
C ALA A 43 -1.63 -9.57 -10.63
N LYS A 44 -2.93 -9.89 -10.50
CA LYS A 44 -3.55 -10.98 -11.28
C LYS A 44 -3.49 -10.71 -12.79
N ALA A 45 -3.81 -9.50 -13.22
CA ALA A 45 -3.78 -9.13 -14.64
C ALA A 45 -2.35 -9.15 -15.22
N ARG A 46 -1.34 -8.85 -14.41
CA ARG A 46 0.08 -8.83 -14.80
C ARG A 46 0.79 -10.16 -14.60
N GLY A 47 0.15 -11.15 -13.98
CA GLY A 47 0.77 -12.44 -13.66
C GLY A 47 1.89 -12.33 -12.61
N SER A 48 1.77 -11.39 -11.66
CA SER A 48 2.77 -11.21 -10.60
C SER A 48 2.72 -12.35 -9.57
N ASP A 49 3.88 -12.86 -9.17
CA ASP A 49 3.98 -13.97 -8.20
C ASP A 49 3.78 -13.54 -6.74
N VAL A 50 4.20 -12.31 -6.41
CA VAL A 50 4.24 -11.80 -5.03
C VAL A 50 3.69 -10.38 -4.97
N ILE A 51 2.92 -10.10 -3.92
CA ILE A 51 2.46 -8.76 -3.56
C ILE A 51 2.98 -8.44 -2.16
N ILE A 52 3.61 -7.28 -2.00
CA ILE A 52 4.02 -6.74 -0.70
C ILE A 52 3.12 -5.55 -0.37
N CYS A 53 2.40 -5.64 0.74
CA CYS A 53 1.46 -4.61 1.19
C CYS A 53 1.99 -3.88 2.42
N ASP A 54 2.23 -2.58 2.30
CA ASP A 54 2.50 -1.72 3.46
C ASP A 54 1.19 -1.26 4.12
N THR A 55 1.17 -1.16 5.45
CA THR A 55 -0.01 -0.85 6.27
C THR A 55 0.31 0.17 7.36
N ALA A 56 -0.71 0.96 7.75
CA ALA A 56 -0.53 1.93 8.83
C ALA A 56 -0.36 1.22 10.19
N GLY A 57 0.79 1.43 10.86
CA GLY A 57 1.14 0.81 12.15
C GLY A 57 0.75 1.62 13.38
N ARG A 58 -0.47 2.17 13.47
CA ARG A 58 -0.89 3.10 14.56
C ARG A 58 -1.27 2.39 15.86
N LEU A 59 -0.33 1.64 16.45
CA LEU A 59 -0.57 0.79 17.64
C LEU A 59 -1.12 1.52 18.87
N HIS A 60 -0.85 2.82 19.02
CA HIS A 60 -1.39 3.63 20.11
C HIS A 60 -2.92 3.71 20.12
N ASN A 61 -3.57 3.44 18.98
CA ASN A 61 -5.02 3.40 18.85
C ASN A 61 -5.47 2.01 18.40
N LYS A 62 -5.45 1.04 19.34
CA LYS A 62 -5.75 -0.38 19.06
C LYS A 62 -7.14 -0.61 18.49
N GLN A 63 -8.15 0.17 18.89
CA GLN A 63 -9.51 0.04 18.36
C GLN A 63 -9.53 0.34 16.86
N ASN A 64 -8.97 1.46 16.42
CA ASN A 64 -8.94 1.83 15.00
C ASN A 64 -7.94 1.02 14.17
N LEU A 65 -7.07 0.23 14.80
CA LEU A 65 -6.12 -0.66 14.12
C LEU A 65 -6.74 -2.05 13.85
N MET A 66 -7.63 -2.53 14.71
CA MET A 66 -8.18 -3.90 14.63
C MET A 66 -9.66 -3.96 14.20
N ASN A 67 -10.39 -2.85 14.26
CA ASN A 67 -11.79 -2.75 13.81
C ASN A 67 -11.86 -2.19 12.39
#